data_AF-A0A645D528-F1
#
_entry.id   AF-A0A645D528-F1
#
_cell.length_a   1.000
_cell.length_b   1.000
_cell.length_c   1.000
_cell.angle_alpha   90.00
_cell.angle_beta   90.00
_cell.angle_gamma   90.00
#
_symmetry.space_group_name_H-M   'P 1'
#
loop_
_entity.id
_entity.type
_entity.pdbx_description
1 polymer ?
#
loop_
_entity_poly.entity_id
_entity_poly.type
_entity_poly.pdbx_seq_one_letter_code
_entity_poly.pdbx_strand_id
1 'polypeptide(L)'
;MITTGIELLQPRYVPVDVRATVNVKSYYQDARREIEGLLRQELDYVSSGRGFGETVVFHELFRRLEQLPCVDSVYSLVLLPQSRGDVTMVGADIRLGSQCLCYPGRVELELNSRSRM
;
A
#
# COMPACT_ATOMS: atom_id res chain seq x y z
N MET A 1 -40.08 20.66 -8.60
CA MET A 1 -39.25 21.20 -7.51
C MET A 1 -38.31 20.09 -7.09
N ILE A 2 -37.00 20.24 -7.30
CA ILE A 2 -36.01 19.21 -6.93
C ILE A 2 -35.37 19.72 -5.64
N THR A 3 -35.71 19.11 -4.50
CA THR A 3 -35.10 19.39 -3.21
C THR A 3 -33.93 18.42 -3.01
N THR A 4 -32.70 18.93 -3.03
CA THR A 4 -31.50 18.15 -2.74
C THR A 4 -31.29 18.09 -1.23
N GLY A 5 -31.35 16.89 -0.65
CA GLY A 5 -30.88 16.63 0.72
C GLY A 5 -29.37 16.39 0.71
N ILE A 6 -28.65 17.02 1.63
CA ILE A 6 -27.21 16.81 1.81
C ILE A 6 -27.01 16.15 3.18
N GLU A 7 -26.39 14.97 3.18
CA GLU A 7 -26.00 14.25 4.39
C GLU A 7 -24.47 14.16 4.45
N LEU A 8 -23.89 14.53 5.60
CA LEU A 8 -22.46 14.40 5.87
C LEU A 8 -22.22 13.06 6.58
N LEU A 9 -21.52 12.15 5.90
CA LEU A 9 -21.19 10.84 6.44
C LEU A 9 -19.71 10.80 6.85
N GLN A 10 -19.42 10.08 7.94
CA GLN A 10 -18.04 9.90 8.38
C GLN A 10 -17.28 8.94 7.45
N PRO A 11 -16.01 9.24 7.15
CA PRO A 11 -15.19 8.34 6.36
C PRO A 11 -14.81 7.09 7.15
N ARG A 12 -14.68 5.96 6.46
CA ARG A 12 -14.21 4.70 7.05
C ARG A 12 -12.74 4.49 6.66
N TYR A 13 -11.89 4.29 7.66
CA TYR A 13 -10.46 4.07 7.43
C TYR A 13 -10.17 2.58 7.40
N VAL A 14 -9.56 2.12 6.32
CA VAL A 14 -9.21 0.73 6.08
C VAL A 14 -7.69 0.57 6.21
N PRO A 15 -7.20 -0.13 7.26
CA PRO A 15 -5.80 -0.49 7.35
C PRO A 15 -5.47 -1.52 6.26
N VAL A 16 -4.37 -1.31 5.54
CA VAL A 16 -3.82 -2.31 4.62
C VAL A 16 -2.46 -2.76 5.16
N ASP A 17 -2.39 -4.00 5.59
CA ASP A 17 -1.13 -4.62 5.98
C ASP A 17 -0.34 -5.02 4.74
N VAL A 18 0.98 -4.92 4.83
CA VAL A 18 1.91 -5.27 3.76
C VAL A 18 2.87 -6.32 4.25
N ARG A 19 3.04 -7.38 3.46
CA ARG A 19 4.14 -8.33 3.60
C ARG A 19 4.99 -8.31 2.36
N ALA A 20 6.28 -8.05 2.51
CA ALA A 20 7.20 -7.99 1.40
C ALA A 20 8.53 -8.67 1.71
N THR A 21 9.02 -9.43 0.74
CA THR A 21 10.37 -10.00 0.75
C THR A 21 11.12 -9.39 -0.44
N VAL A 22 12.17 -8.64 -0.15
CA VAL A 22 12.86 -7.80 -1.14
C VAL A 22 14.34 -8.12 -1.13
N ASN A 23 14.90 -8.37 -2.31
CA ASN A 23 16.33 -8.46 -2.50
C ASN A 23 16.88 -7.04 -2.67
N VAL A 24 17.84 -6.67 -1.82
CA VAL A 24 18.46 -5.34 -1.83
C VAL A 24 19.91 -5.42 -2.27
N LYS A 25 20.39 -4.33 -2.87
CA LYS A 25 21.79 -4.21 -3.27
C LYS A 25 22.68 -4.10 -2.03
N SER A 26 23.74 -4.91 -1.97
CA SER A 26 24.54 -5.16 -0.77
C SER A 26 25.24 -3.93 -0.17
N TYR A 27 25.32 -2.81 -0.90
CA TYR A 27 26.00 -1.58 -0.46
C TYR A 27 25.05 -0.54 0.15
N TYR A 28 23.73 -0.77 0.14
CA TYR A 28 22.75 0.17 0.69
C TYR A 28 22.49 -0.11 2.19
N GLN A 29 22.86 0.82 3.06
CA GLN A 29 22.65 0.69 4.51
C GLN A 29 21.20 1.00 4.94
N ASP A 30 20.54 1.93 4.25
CA ASP A 30 19.21 2.44 4.64
C ASP A 30 18.04 1.85 3.82
N ALA A 31 18.28 0.76 3.07
CA ALA A 31 17.27 0.17 2.19
C ALA A 31 15.94 -0.14 2.91
N ARG A 32 16.01 -0.63 4.16
CA ARG A 32 14.82 -0.92 4.97
C ARG A 32 13.94 0.32 5.16
N ARG A 33 14.56 1.44 5.53
CA ARG A 33 13.87 2.69 5.83
C ARG A 33 13.27 3.31 4.58
N GLU A 34 13.99 3.27 3.46
CA GLU A 34 13.49 3.75 2.17
C GLU A 34 12.29 2.95 1.68
N ILE A 35 12.39 1.62 1.70
CA ILE A 35 11.30 0.73 1.25
C ILE A 35 10.08 0.89 2.15
N GLU A 36 10.27 0.89 3.48
CA GLU A 36 9.16 1.09 4.43
C GLU A 36 8.53 2.48 4.27
N GLY A 37 9.34 3.52 4.05
CA GLY A 37 8.87 4.87 3.78
C GLY A 37 7.99 4.94 2.52
N LEU A 38 8.44 4.32 1.43
CA LEU A 38 7.67 4.24 0.19
C LEU A 38 6.36 3.49 0.39
N LEU A 39 6.38 2.31 1.02
CA LEU A 39 5.18 1.51 1.28
C LEU A 39 4.15 2.29 2.12
N ARG A 40 4.60 3.01 3.14
CA ARG A 40 3.73 3.83 3.99
C ARG A 40 3.14 5.00 3.21
N GLN A 41 3.96 5.69 2.42
CA GLN A 41 3.52 6.83 1.62
C GLN A 41 2.50 6.42 0.55
N GLU A 42 2.74 5.31 -0.15
CA GLU A 42 1.84 4.85 -1.21
C GLU A 42 0.49 4.37 -0.69
N LEU A 43 0.42 3.92 0.56
CA LEU A 43 -0.82 3.47 1.19
C LEU A 43 -1.53 4.56 2.00
N ASP A 44 -0.91 5.71 2.20
CA ASP A 44 -1.50 6.83 2.95
C ASP A 44 -2.43 7.67 2.07
N TYR A 45 -3.65 7.17 1.85
CA TYR A 45 -4.67 7.90 1.09
C TYR A 45 -5.31 9.03 1.91
N VAL A 46 -5.05 9.06 3.22
CA VAL A 46 -5.55 10.11 4.11
C VAL A 46 -4.80 11.41 3.88
N SER A 47 -3.48 11.34 3.69
CA SER A 47 -2.63 12.53 3.51
C SER A 47 -2.27 12.82 2.05
N SER A 48 -2.42 11.86 1.13
CA SER A 48 -1.93 11.98 -0.25
C SER A 48 -2.89 12.68 -1.23
N GLY A 49 -4.05 13.16 -0.77
CA GLY A 49 -5.07 13.79 -1.62
C GLY A 49 -5.84 12.81 -2.53
N ARG A 50 -5.76 11.50 -2.25
CA ARG A 50 -6.57 10.46 -2.91
C ARG A 50 -8.03 10.56 -2.46
N GLY A 51 -8.95 10.22 -3.34
CA GLY A 51 -10.38 10.22 -3.10
C GLY A 51 -10.90 8.99 -2.34
N PHE A 52 -12.10 9.13 -1.77
CA PHE A 52 -12.83 8.02 -1.18
C PHE A 52 -13.19 6.96 -2.23
N GLY A 53 -13.06 5.68 -1.88
CA GLY A 53 -13.38 4.57 -2.77
C GLY A 53 -12.39 4.33 -3.90
N GLU A 54 -11.24 5.01 -3.90
CA GLU A 54 -10.17 4.70 -4.84
C GLU A 54 -9.62 3.28 -4.65
N THR A 55 -9.13 2.69 -5.74
CA THR A 55 -8.58 1.34 -5.73
C THR A 55 -7.10 1.39 -5.40
N VAL A 56 -6.65 0.55 -4.47
CA VAL A 56 -5.21 0.30 -4.27
C VAL A 56 -4.77 -0.67 -5.36
N VAL A 57 -4.02 -0.15 -6.33
CA VAL A 57 -3.53 -0.91 -7.48
C VAL A 57 -2.21 -1.58 -7.12
N PHE A 58 -2.24 -2.91 -6.99
CA PHE A 58 -1.09 -3.71 -6.58
C PHE A 58 0.10 -3.53 -7.53
N HIS A 59 -0.17 -3.54 -8.84
CA HIS A 59 0.87 -3.44 -9.87
C HIS A 59 1.62 -2.11 -9.84
N GLU A 60 0.93 -1.02 -9.50
CA GLU A 60 1.57 0.29 -9.36
C GLU A 60 2.52 0.31 -8.17
N LEU A 61 2.10 -0.22 -7.02
CA LEU A 61 2.93 -0.33 -5.83
C LEU A 61 4.15 -1.22 -6.08
N PHE A 62 3.93 -2.39 -6.69
CA PHE A 62 5.00 -3.31 -7.06
C PHE A 62 6.05 -2.65 -7.96
N ARG A 63 5.61 -1.95 -9.01
CA ARG A 63 6.51 -1.21 -9.91
C ARG A 63 7.29 -0.11 -9.21
N ARG A 64 6.65 0.67 -8.34
CA ARG A 64 7.35 1.73 -7.57
C ARG A 64 8.42 1.14 -6.67
N LEU A 65 8.14 -0.02 -6.06
CA LEU A 65 9.08 -0.71 -5.21
C LEU A 65 10.27 -1.28 -6.01
N GLU A 66 10.04 -1.86 -7.19
CA GLU A 66 11.10 -2.30 -8.11
C GLU A 66 11.98 -1.14 -8.62
N GLN A 67 11.42 0.06 -8.75
CA GLN A 67 12.14 1.24 -9.24
C GLN A 67 13.04 1.88 -8.18
N LEU A 68 12.95 1.46 -6.91
CA LEU A 68 13.81 2.01 -5.87
C LEU A 68 15.29 1.66 -6.14
N PRO A 69 16.21 2.64 -6.04
CA PRO A 69 17.63 2.41 -6.31
C PRO A 69 18.26 1.30 -5.44
N CYS A 70 17.79 1.15 -4.20
CA CYS A 70 18.24 0.17 -3.23
C CYS A 70 17.73 -1.26 -3.50
N VAL A 71 16.67 -1.40 -4.31
CA VAL A 71 16.05 -2.67 -4.66
C VAL A 71 16.76 -3.31 -5.86
N ASP A 72 17.04 -4.60 -5.75
CA ASP A 72 17.55 -5.43 -6.84
C ASP A 72 16.41 -6.23 -7.49
N SER A 73 15.56 -6.85 -6.67
CA SER A 73 14.34 -7.53 -7.12
C SER A 73 13.33 -7.70 -5.98
N VAL A 74 12.05 -7.75 -6.32
CA VAL A 74 10.97 -8.03 -5.37
C VAL A 74 10.61 -9.51 -5.48
N TYR A 75 10.86 -10.28 -4.41
CA TYR A 75 10.57 -11.71 -4.41
C TYR A 75 9.09 -11.99 -4.18
N SER A 76 8.49 -11.29 -3.22
CA SER A 76 7.06 -11.38 -2.93
C SER A 76 6.54 -10.07 -2.36
N LEU A 77 5.31 -9.71 -2.74
CA LEU A 77 4.54 -8.61 -2.18
C LEU A 77 3.10 -9.08 -1.98
N VAL A 78 2.55 -8.86 -0.79
CA VAL A 78 1.18 -9.22 -0.44
C VAL A 78 0.55 -8.04 0.29
N LEU A 79 -0.66 -7.66 -0.14
CA LEU A 79 -1.47 -6.64 0.49
C LEU A 79 -2.69 -7.30 1.16
N LEU A 80 -2.94 -6.95 2.42
CA LEU A 80 -3.97 -7.58 3.25
C LEU A 80 -4.84 -6.47 3.87
N PRO A 81 -6.01 -6.16 3.28
CA PRO A 81 -6.93 -5.19 3.86
C PRO A 81 -7.57 -5.77 5.12
N GLN A 82 -7.54 -5.00 6.21
CA GLN A 82 -8.13 -5.35 7.48
C GLN A 82 -9.52 -4.68 7.58
N SER A 83 -10.54 -5.29 6.97
CA SER A 83 -11.93 -4.77 7.01
C SER A 83 -12.97 -5.89 7.04
N ARG A 84 -14.14 -5.61 7.62
CA ARG A 84 -15.25 -6.57 7.78
C ARG A 84 -16.40 -6.41 6.78
N GLY A 85 -16.39 -5.45 5.85
CA GLY A 85 -17.57 -5.31 4.97
C GLY A 85 -17.49 -4.43 3.72
N ASP A 86 -16.60 -3.43 3.68
CA ASP A 86 -16.60 -2.43 2.61
C ASP A 86 -15.34 -2.47 1.72
N VAL A 87 -14.73 -3.65 1.60
CA VAL A 87 -13.51 -3.84 0.80
C VAL A 87 -13.61 -5.14 0.02
N THR A 88 -13.20 -5.12 -1.25
CA THR A 88 -13.20 -6.31 -2.10
C THR A 88 -11.83 -6.49 -2.74
N MET A 89 -11.28 -7.71 -2.63
CA MET A 89 -10.11 -8.10 -3.39
C MET A 89 -10.52 -8.42 -4.84
N VAL A 90 -9.88 -7.77 -5.81
CA VAL A 90 -10.07 -8.05 -7.24
C VAL A 90 -8.72 -8.49 -7.79
N GLY A 91 -8.48 -9.81 -7.82
CA GLY A 91 -7.14 -10.33 -8.04
C GLY A 91 -6.22 -9.93 -6.88
N ALA A 92 -5.17 -9.15 -7.17
CA ALA A 92 -4.26 -8.60 -6.17
C ALA A 92 -4.61 -7.16 -5.75
N ASP A 93 -5.53 -6.51 -6.47
CA ASP A 93 -5.94 -5.13 -6.19
C ASP A 93 -6.99 -5.07 -5.07
N ILE A 94 -7.03 -3.94 -4.37
CA ILE A 94 -7.98 -3.70 -3.28
C ILE A 94 -8.96 -2.61 -3.72
N ARG A 95 -10.21 -3.00 -3.97
CA ARG A 95 -11.29 -2.04 -4.24
C ARG A 95 -11.93 -1.60 -2.93
N LEU A 96 -11.77 -0.32 -2.60
CA LEU A 96 -12.39 0.31 -1.43
C LEU A 96 -13.86 0.64 -1.69
N GLY A 97 -14.69 0.60 -0.65
CA GLY A 97 -16.05 1.12 -0.68
C GLY A 97 -16.07 2.64 -0.87
N SER A 98 -17.19 3.18 -1.35
CA SER A 98 -17.31 4.60 -1.73
C SER A 98 -17.06 5.62 -0.61
N GLN A 99 -17.07 5.21 0.65
CA GLN A 99 -16.78 6.04 1.83
C GLN A 99 -15.46 5.67 2.51
N CYS A 100 -14.66 4.80 1.89
CA CYS A 100 -13.46 4.24 2.50
C CYS A 100 -12.19 4.95 2.01
N LEU A 101 -11.22 5.10 2.92
CA LEU A 101 -9.84 5.49 2.62
C LEU A 101 -8.87 4.42 3.11
N CYS A 102 -7.83 4.18 2.32
CA CYS A 102 -6.70 3.33 2.72
C CYS A 102 -5.78 4.10 3.67
N TYR A 103 -5.19 3.40 4.63
CA TYR A 103 -4.02 3.86 5.36
C TYR A 103 -3.06 2.70 5.63
N PRO A 104 -1.76 2.96 5.83
CA PRO A 104 -0.79 1.90 6.07
C PRO A 104 -1.06 1.21 7.42
N GLY A 105 -1.28 -0.10 7.36
CA GLY A 105 -1.36 -0.97 8.53
C GLY A 105 0.02 -1.46 8.97
N ARG A 106 0.10 -2.75 9.32
CA ARG A 106 1.36 -3.41 9.68
C ARG A 106 2.20 -3.65 8.43
N VAL A 107 3.47 -3.26 8.48
CA VAL A 107 4.46 -3.54 7.42
C VAL A 107 5.46 -4.58 7.92
N GLU A 108 5.41 -5.77 7.33
CA GLU A 108 6.37 -6.86 7.56
C GLU A 108 7.33 -6.94 6.37
N LEU A 109 8.54 -6.42 6.56
CA LEU A 109 9.57 -6.35 5.53
C LEU A 109 10.76 -7.26 5.86
N GLU A 110 10.99 -8.22 4.97
CA GLU A 110 12.16 -9.11 4.98
C GLU A 110 13.12 -8.69 3.87
N LEU A 111 14.40 -8.49 4.22
CA LEU A 111 15.43 -8.02 3.31
C LEU A 111 16.50 -9.08 3.13
N ASN A 112 16.75 -9.42 1.88
CA ASN A 112 17.80 -10.35 1.49
C ASN A 112 18.90 -9.59 0.76
N SER A 113 20.11 -9.59 1.32
CA SER A 113 21.30 -9.12 0.61
C SER A 113 22.08 -10.33 0.13
N ARG A 114 22.29 -10.47 -1.18
CA ARG A 114 23.27 -11.44 -1.69
C ARG A 114 24.67 -10.93 -1.36
N SER A 115 25.24 -11.41 -0.27
CA SER A 115 26.68 -11.33 -0.07
C SER A 115 27.30 -12.25 -1.11
N ARG A 116 27.99 -11.69 -2.11
CA ARG A 116 28.79 -12.50 -3.03
C ARG A 116 29.81 -13.26 -2.18
N MET A 117 29.72 -14.58 -2.20
CA MET A 117 30.74 -15.50 -1.72
C MET A 117 31.83 -15.63 -2.79
#